data_AF-A0A2E2ZZ41-F1
#
_entry.id   AF-A0A2E2ZZ41-F1
#
_cell.length_a   1.000
_cell.length_b   1.000
_cell.length_c   1.000
_cell.angle_alpha   90.00
_cell.angle_beta   90.00
_cell.angle_gamma   90.00
#
_symmetry.space_group_name_H-M   'P 1'
#
loop_
_entity.id
_entity.type
_entity.pdbx_description
1 polymer ?
#
loop_
_entity_poly.entity_id
_entity_poly.type
_entity_poly.pdbx_seq_one_letter_code
_entity_poly.pdbx_strand_id
1 'polypeptide(L)' 'HFKPTKTGRYALTCAQLCGDGHARMRGVVKVVSEQEWNQWQKTEAEKNSSSKQQASVTIDKVKA' A
#
# COMPACT_ATOMS: atom_id res chain seq x y z
N HIS A 1 -17.90 10.86 -2.12
CA HIS A 1 -17.98 9.53 -2.78
C HIS A 1 -17.39 9.65 -4.19
N PHE A 2 -16.59 8.69 -4.66
CA PHE A 2 -15.90 8.72 -5.96
C PHE A 2 -16.03 7.37 -6.67
N LYS A 3 -16.24 7.39 -7.99
CA LYS A 3 -16.24 6.20 -8.85
C LYS A 3 -15.34 6.44 -10.07
N PRO A 4 -14.24 5.70 -10.22
CA PRO A 4 -13.39 5.85 -11.39
C PRO A 4 -14.11 5.30 -12.64
N THR A 5 -14.06 6.04 -13.73
CA THR A 5 -14.70 5.68 -15.01
C THR A 5 -13.70 5.34 -16.12
N LYS A 6 -12.41 5.60 -15.90
CA LYS A 6 -11.34 5.35 -16.86
C LYS A 6 -10.21 4.62 -16.16
N THR A 7 -9.67 3.60 -16.82
CA THR A 7 -8.46 2.91 -16.37
C THR A 7 -7.23 3.79 -16.61
N GLY A 8 -6.21 3.65 -15.78
CA GLY A 8 -5.01 4.46 -15.88
C GLY A 8 -4.23 4.62 -14.59
N ARG A 9 -3.19 5.44 -14.64
CA ARG A 9 -2.37 5.83 -13.49
C ARG A 9 -2.55 7.32 -13.23
N TYR A 10 -2.90 7.66 -12.00
CA TYR A 10 -3.23 9.01 -11.58
C TYR A 10 -2.29 9.42 -10.45
N ALA A 11 -1.70 10.60 -10.54
CA ALA A 11 -0.86 11.14 -9.48
C ALA A 11 -1.73 11.46 -8.25
N LEU A 12 -1.24 11.07 -7.07
CA LEU A 12 -1.82 11.44 -5.78
C LEU A 12 -0.81 12.30 -5.04
N THR A 13 -1.25 13.50 -4.63
CA THR A 13 -0.41 14.45 -3.89
C THR A 13 -1.08 14.81 -2.57
N CYS A 14 -0.29 15.03 -1.53
CA CYS A 14 -0.81 15.52 -0.26
C CYS A 14 -1.36 16.94 -0.42
N ALA A 15 -2.61 17.16 0.00
CA ALA A 15 -3.30 18.45 -0.13
C ALA A 15 -3.26 19.30 1.14
N GLN A 16 -2.52 18.86 2.17
CA GLN A 16 -2.41 19.54 3.45
C GLN A 16 -0.95 19.59 3.90
N LEU A 17 -0.54 20.71 4.48
CA LEU A 17 0.75 20.81 5.15
C LEU A 17 0.78 19.87 6.36
N CYS A 18 1.66 18.87 6.33
CA CYS A 18 1.71 17.79 7.32
C CYS A 18 3.12 17.52 7.85
N GLY A 19 4.05 18.47 7.70
CA GLY A 19 5.46 18.36 8.12
C GLY A 19 6.45 18.50 6.96
N ASP A 20 7.72 18.23 7.24
CA ASP A 20 8.86 18.34 6.32
C ASP A 20 8.74 17.41 5.10
N GLY A 21 8.06 16.27 5.26
CA GLY A 21 7.79 15.33 4.18
C GLY A 21 6.77 15.82 3.14
N HIS A 22 6.05 16.93 3.39
CA HIS A 22 4.90 17.36 2.59
C HIS A 22 5.17 17.39 1.08
N ALA A 23 6.28 18.00 0.66
CA ALA A 23 6.61 18.15 -0.77
C ALA A 23 6.95 16.82 -1.47
N ARG A 24 7.32 15.79 -0.70
CA ARG A 24 7.77 14.48 -1.19
C ARG A 24 6.67 13.43 -1.10
N MET A 25 5.55 13.71 -0.42
CA MET A 25 4.43 12.79 -0.26
C MET A 25 3.62 12.68 -1.56
N ARG A 26 4.12 11.82 -2.46
CA ARG A 26 3.55 11.53 -3.77
C ARG A 26 3.22 10.05 -3.85
N GLY A 27 2.01 9.75 -4.29
CA GLY A 27 1.53 8.41 -4.57
C GLY A 27 1.02 8.29 -6.00
N VAL A 28 0.66 7.07 -6.39
CA VAL A 28 -0.01 6.80 -7.66
C VAL A 28 -1.21 5.93 -7.38
N VAL A 29 -2.38 6.37 -7.85
CA VAL A 29 -3.59 5.55 -7.90
C VAL A 29 -3.63 4.86 -9.26
N LYS A 30 -3.69 3.53 -9.27
CA LYS A 30 -3.88 2.74 -10.50
C LYS A 30 -5.34 2.28 -10.55
N VAL A 31 -6.08 2.74 -11.56
CA VAL A 31 -7.41 2.21 -11.88
C VAL A 31 -7.22 1.11 -12.93
N VAL A 32 -7.71 -0.08 -12.60
CA VAL A 32 -7.59 -1.29 -13.42
C VAL A 32 -8.95 -1.86 -13.75
N SER A 33 -8.99 -2.85 -14.64
CA SER A 33 -10.20 -3.65 -14.85
C SER A 33 -10.56 -4.48 -13.62
N GLU A 34 -11.82 -4.90 -13.52
CA GLU A 34 -12.29 -5.75 -12.41
C GLU A 34 -11.57 -7.10 -12.36
N GLN A 35 -11.24 -7.67 -13.53
CA GLN A 35 -10.46 -8.91 -13.61
C GLN A 35 -9.06 -8.74 -13.02
N GLU A 36 -8.33 -7.69 -13.41
CA GLU A 36 -6.99 -7.40 -12.88
C GLU A 36 -7.04 -7.14 -11.38
N TRP A 37 -8.07 -6.43 -10.90
CA TRP A 37 -8.28 -6.20 -9.47
C TRP A 37 -8.47 -7.51 -8.70
N ASN A 38 -9.33 -8.40 -9.20
CA ASN A 38 -9.60 -9.69 -8.56
C ASN A 38 -8.37 -10.60 -8.54
N GLN A 39 -7.56 -10.58 -9.60
CA GLN A 39 -6.28 -11.31 -9.63
C GLN A 39 -5.30 -10.74 -8.60
N TRP A 40 -5.12 -9.42 -8.58
CA TRP A 40 -4.24 -8.75 -7.63
C TRP A 40 -4.63 -9.07 -6.18
N GLN A 41 -5.92 -8.99 -5.82
CA GLN A 41 -6.38 -9.31 -4.47
C GLN A 41 -6.00 -10.72 -4.01
N LYS A 42 -6.11 -11.73 -4.88
CA LYS A 42 -5.69 -13.10 -4.57
C LYS A 42 -4.19 -13.16 -4.27
N THR A 43 -3.38 -12.54 -5.13
CA THR A 43 -1.92 -12.51 -4.95
C THR A 43 -1.48 -11.80 -3.68
N GLU A 44 -2.15 -10.71 -3.29
CA GLU A 44 -1.81 -9.99 -2.06
C GLU A 44 -2.23 -10.76 -0.80
N ALA A 45 -3.37 -11.45 -0.84
CA ALA A 45 -3.79 -12.32 0.25
C ALA A 45 -2.77 -13.45 0.49
N GLU A 46 -2.28 -14.08 -0.59
CA GLU A 46 -1.24 -15.10 -0.53
C GLU A 46 0.08 -14.53 0.03
N LYS A 47 0.57 -13.39 -0.48
CA LYS A 47 1.79 -12.73 0.05
C LYS A 47 1.68 -12.41 1.53
N ASN A 48 0.57 -11.84 1.96
CA ASN A 48 0.37 -11.44 3.35
C ASN A 48 0.26 -12.67 4.28
N SER A 49 -0.21 -13.82 3.77
CA SER A 49 -0.20 -15.08 4.52
C SER A 49 1.22 -15.66 4.70
N SER A 50 2.11 -15.51 3.72
CA SER A 50 3.51 -15.96 3.81
C SER A 50 4.43 -15.01 4.60
N SER A 51 4.09 -13.72 4.71
CA SER A 51 4.86 -12.73 5.48
C SER A 51 4.60 -12.79 7.00
N LYS A 52 3.62 -13.56 7.47
CA LYS A 52 3.29 -13.67 8.90
C LYS A 52 4.33 -14.47 9.72
N GLN A 53 5.32 -15.10 9.07
CA GLN A 53 6.43 -15.82 9.71
C GLN A 53 7.68 -14.96 9.98
N GLN A 54 7.70 -13.67 9.61
CA GLN A 54 8.86 -12.78 9.82
C GLN A 54 8.62 -11.66 10.86
N ALA A 55 7.60 -11.81 11.70
CA ALA A 55 7.34 -10.91 12.83
C ALA A 55 7.47 -11.60 14.20
N SER A 56 8.20 -12.71 14.28
CA SER A 56 8.73 -13.23 15.55
C SER A 56 10.24 -12.95 15.63
N VAL A 57 10.61 -11.67 15.64
CA VAL A 57 11.94 -11.31 16.17
C VAL A 57 11.86 -11.51 17.66
N THR A 58 12.46 -12.60 18.14
CA THR A 58 12.60 -12.92 19.56
C THR A 58 13.21 -11.71 20.28
N ILE A 59 12.43 -11.06 21.14
CA ILE A 59 12.94 -10.07 22.10
C ILE A 59 13.59 -10.87 23.23
N ASP A 60 14.71 -11.51 22.95
CA ASP A 60 15.57 -12.05 23.99
C ASP A 60 16.94 -11.41 23.84
N LYS A 61 17.33 -10.71 24.92
CA LYS A 61 18.67 -10.17 25.20
C LYS A 61 18.92 -8.70 24.85
N VAL A 62 18.10 -7.78 25.39
CA VAL A 62 18.67 -6.55 25.97
C VAL A 62 18.85 -6.83 27.47
N LYS A 63 20.02 -7.34 27.82
CA LYS A 63 20.46 -7.50 29.21
C LYS A 63 20.88 -6.12 29.72
N ALA A 64 20.31 -5.71 30.86
CA ALA A 64 20.73 -4.55 31.65
C ALA A 64 22.14 -4.72 32.22
#